data_AF-A0A5E3WKX1-F1
#
_entry.id   AF-A0A5E3WKX1-F1
#
_cell.length_a   1.000
_cell.length_b   1.000
_cell.length_c   1.000
_cell.angle_alpha   90.00
_cell.angle_beta   90.00
_cell.angle_gamma   90.00
#
_symmetry.space_group_name_H-M   'P 1'
#
loop_
_entity.id
_entity.type
_entity.pdbx_description
1 polymer ?
#
loop_
_entity_poly.entity_id
_entity_poly.type
_entity_poly.pdbx_seq_one_letter_code
_entity_poly.pdbx_strand_id
1 'polypeptide(L)'
;MGHTLGVRWIQSRKSCSHMETRWRFALRSSPRQLGSSCSSRPASPINVTLVSGFSRFAVYSTAQILFAGTIGDRDVLFAYGSADQSHEFATTVPNVTYAFTAGNFSGLQTLQDSNDSLIVFADTVTAGTFFAPVLASSDALGAFWGIGSNETLLVGGPQLVRNATLEDGTLALFGDLNSTTTPLTIIGPSTISAVTFNGLPVTVSANSSSSSILVGTISTDIPDISVPELSGWKFADSLPEASADFDDGNWTVADHTTTNIPAKPTYGDGRVLYGCDYGFCENIVLWRGHFNATGSETSVNLSINGGQAFAASVFLNQHFIGTAYGNSTNDDNAISEVDQVYNFTTDQLNVGSDNVITIVQDNMGLDEFGSTIKSARGVRGFQLNPEGNFTEWKVQGKIGGYTGFPDKVRGVVNEGGLFGEREGWHLPGFDTSSWEDRDLSSGLPNATAGVGFFVTTFDLTVPSGVDARFSFNFDSNTNSTDVPYRAYLFVNGWMMGKRVGNLGPQTKFPVHQGILEFNGTNTVAVAFWAMEDAEFKPTLSLALDEVVSGGVGPVSSNNPTFAELRS
;
A
#
# COMPACT_ATOMS: atom_id res chain seq x y z
N MET A 1 29.23 50.50 6.62
CA MET A 1 29.06 49.38 5.66
C MET A 1 28.32 48.28 6.40
N GLY A 2 27.03 48.10 6.10
CA GLY A 2 26.22 47.07 6.74
C GLY A 2 26.59 45.70 6.19
N HIS A 3 27.23 44.87 7.02
CA HIS A 3 27.34 43.45 6.73
C HIS A 3 26.00 42.81 7.06
N THR A 4 25.22 42.48 6.05
CA THR A 4 24.12 41.52 6.18
C THR A 4 24.75 40.19 6.61
N LEU A 5 24.54 39.79 7.87
CA LEU A 5 24.90 38.46 8.36
C LEU A 5 24.07 37.45 7.56
N GLY A 6 24.73 36.75 6.64
CA GLY A 6 24.09 35.68 5.87
C GLY A 6 23.99 34.41 6.71
N VAL A 7 22.79 33.83 6.78
CA VAL A 7 22.54 32.48 7.33
C VAL A 7 23.32 31.46 6.50
N ARG A 8 23.93 30.45 7.14
CA ARG A 8 24.58 29.33 6.45
C ARG A 8 24.07 27.99 6.99
N TRP A 9 23.72 27.10 6.08
CA TRP A 9 23.37 25.72 6.38
C TRP A 9 24.51 24.81 5.92
N ILE A 10 25.03 23.96 6.82
CA ILE A 10 26.05 22.97 6.47
C ILE A 10 25.44 21.59 6.62
N GLN A 11 25.20 20.93 5.48
CA GLN A 11 24.81 19.52 5.46
C GLN A 11 26.08 18.66 5.42
N SER A 12 26.33 17.89 6.48
CA SER A 12 27.43 16.93 6.52
C SER A 12 26.91 15.51 6.31
N ARG A 13 27.50 14.76 5.39
CA ARG A 13 27.33 13.30 5.27
C ARG A 13 28.71 12.66 5.35
N LYS A 14 28.81 11.47 5.96
CA LYS A 14 30.08 10.72 5.97
C LYS A 14 30.48 10.37 4.54
N SER A 15 31.73 10.66 4.17
CA SER A 15 32.32 10.29 2.88
C SER A 15 32.83 8.84 2.87
N CYS A 16 33.22 8.27 4.01
CA CYS A 16 33.51 6.84 4.18
C CYS A 16 33.73 6.49 5.66
N SER A 17 33.68 5.20 6.01
CA SER A 17 33.90 4.68 7.36
C SER A 17 35.34 4.89 7.84
N HIS A 18 35.50 5.38 9.08
CA HIS A 18 36.76 5.45 9.87
C HIS A 18 37.54 6.78 9.88
N MET A 19 36.89 7.93 10.13
CA MET A 19 37.61 9.11 10.62
C MET A 19 36.82 9.90 11.68
N GLU A 20 37.50 10.27 12.77
CA GLU A 20 37.05 11.36 13.65
C GLU A 20 37.02 12.66 12.85
N THR A 21 35.85 13.31 12.77
CA THR A 21 35.70 14.57 12.04
C THR A 21 35.65 15.73 13.04
N ARG A 22 36.52 16.72 12.86
CA ARG A 22 36.55 17.96 13.68
C ARG A 22 36.06 19.14 12.85
N TRP A 23 35.27 20.00 13.47
CA TRP A 23 34.72 21.20 12.83
C TRP A 23 35.47 22.46 13.30
N ARG A 24 35.77 23.37 12.36
CA ARG A 24 36.21 24.75 12.65
C ARG A 24 35.24 25.71 11.97
N PHE A 25 34.63 26.61 12.74
CA PHE A 25 33.74 27.65 12.21
C PHE A 25 34.45 29.00 12.19
N ALA A 26 34.25 29.78 11.13
CA ALA A 26 34.96 31.03 10.87
C ALA A 26 34.55 32.22 11.77
N LEU A 27 33.61 32.02 12.71
CA LEU A 27 33.05 33.10 13.55
C LEU A 27 33.71 33.21 14.95
N ARG A 28 34.51 32.23 15.38
CA ARG A 28 35.40 32.30 16.56
C ARG A 28 36.39 31.14 16.53
N SER A 29 37.65 31.37 16.91
CA SER A 29 38.58 30.29 17.23
C SER A 29 38.21 29.67 18.57
N SER A 30 37.57 28.50 18.56
CA SER A 30 37.49 27.63 19.75
C SER A 30 38.30 26.36 19.53
N PRO A 31 39.20 25.99 20.45
CA PRO A 31 39.66 24.63 20.62
C PRO A 31 39.05 24.06 21.90
N ARG A 32 37.97 23.29 21.81
CA ARG A 32 37.66 22.27 22.82
C ARG A 32 37.26 20.97 22.13
N GLN A 33 37.91 19.89 22.55
CA GLN A 33 37.77 18.55 21.99
C GLN A 33 36.36 18.02 22.28
N LEU A 34 35.52 17.92 21.26
CA LEU A 34 34.36 17.03 21.27
C LEU A 34 34.84 15.69 20.69
N GLY A 35 35.21 14.76 21.56
CA GLY A 35 35.41 13.37 21.17
C GLY A 35 34.06 12.72 20.86
N SER A 36 33.97 12.00 19.75
CA SER A 36 32.81 11.14 19.46
C SER A 36 33.33 9.77 19.03
N SER A 37 32.98 8.73 19.78
CA SER A 37 33.08 7.34 19.33
C SER A 37 31.81 6.99 18.56
N CYS A 38 31.94 6.34 17.40
CA CYS A 38 30.79 5.93 16.60
C CYS A 38 30.16 4.64 17.10
N SER A 39 28.84 4.64 17.29
CA SER A 39 28.00 3.45 17.35
C SER A 39 27.67 2.93 15.92
N SER A 40 27.38 1.63 15.81
CA SER A 40 27.34 0.82 14.58
C SER A 40 26.06 0.92 13.73
N ARG A 41 25.35 2.05 13.74
CA ARG A 41 24.15 2.27 12.89
C ARG A 41 24.43 3.26 11.76
N PRO A 42 23.68 3.24 10.64
CA PRO A 42 23.83 4.25 9.59
C PRO A 42 23.58 5.63 10.22
N ALA A 43 24.67 6.35 10.48
CA ALA A 43 24.64 7.59 11.25
C ALA A 43 24.04 8.71 10.38
N SER A 44 22.92 9.27 10.85
CA SER A 44 22.29 10.46 10.28
C SER A 44 23.28 11.64 10.15
N PRO A 45 23.07 12.53 9.18
CA PRO A 45 23.91 13.71 8.98
C PRO A 45 23.98 14.57 10.24
N ILE A 46 25.18 14.98 10.65
CA ILE A 46 25.35 16.08 11.60
C ILE A 46 25.11 17.37 10.81
N ASN A 47 23.89 17.90 10.87
CA ASN A 47 23.62 19.22 10.33
C ASN A 47 24.17 20.25 11.31
N VAL A 48 25.22 20.97 10.88
CA VAL A 48 25.63 22.17 11.60
C VAL A 48 24.79 23.30 11.04
N THR A 49 23.86 23.78 11.85
CA THR A 49 23.06 24.92 11.48
C THR A 49 23.69 26.19 12.05
N LEU A 50 24.16 27.09 11.17
CA LEU A 50 24.47 28.47 11.54
C LEU A 50 23.19 29.29 11.33
N VAL A 51 22.29 29.27 12.33
CA VAL A 51 21.12 30.15 12.30
C VAL A 51 21.54 31.53 12.80
N SER A 52 21.72 32.49 11.90
CA SER A 52 21.69 33.92 12.27
C SER A 52 20.59 34.59 11.46
N GLY A 53 19.36 34.48 11.94
CA GLY A 53 18.15 34.88 11.21
C GLY A 53 16.89 34.94 12.09
N PHE A 54 16.81 34.14 13.15
CA PHE A 54 15.94 34.45 14.30
C PHE A 54 16.75 35.38 15.19
N SER A 55 16.40 36.67 15.22
CA SER A 55 17.29 37.78 15.60
C SER A 55 18.00 37.71 16.97
N ARG A 56 17.77 36.67 17.79
CA ARG A 56 18.16 36.62 19.21
C ARG A 56 18.78 35.30 19.73
N PHE A 57 18.79 34.16 19.01
CA PHE A 57 19.07 32.86 19.66
C PHE A 57 20.31 32.07 19.27
N ALA A 58 21.01 32.28 18.15
CA ALA A 58 22.11 31.37 17.81
C ALA A 58 23.33 32.01 17.15
N VAL A 59 24.51 31.57 17.61
CA VAL A 59 25.83 31.84 17.02
C VAL A 59 26.27 30.64 16.17
N TYR A 60 26.09 29.42 16.69
CA TYR A 60 26.25 28.14 15.99
C TYR A 60 25.57 27.02 16.78
N SER A 61 25.27 25.90 16.12
CA SER A 61 24.80 24.67 16.76
C SER A 61 25.37 23.45 16.07
N THR A 62 25.88 22.48 16.83
CA THR A 62 26.13 21.11 16.34
C THR A 62 24.91 20.21 16.55
N ALA A 63 24.00 20.61 17.44
CA ALA A 63 22.68 20.00 17.60
C ALA A 63 21.77 20.39 16.43
N GLN A 64 20.82 19.53 16.11
CA GLN A 64 19.75 19.85 15.17
C GLN A 64 18.73 20.78 15.84
N ILE A 65 18.03 21.59 15.04
CA ILE A 65 17.00 22.51 15.52
C ILE A 65 15.65 21.95 15.08
N LEU A 66 14.78 21.65 16.06
CA LEU A 66 13.39 21.24 15.82
C LEU A 66 12.51 22.48 15.58
N PHE A 67 12.68 23.51 16.42
CA PHE A 67 11.97 24.77 16.29
C PHE A 67 12.86 25.95 16.66
N ALA A 68 12.77 27.02 15.89
CA ALA A 68 13.32 28.32 16.23
C ALA A 68 12.37 29.38 15.67
N GLY A 69 11.84 30.23 16.53
CA GLY A 69 10.81 31.20 16.14
C GLY A 69 10.12 31.77 17.36
N THR A 70 8.98 32.42 17.15
CA THR A 70 8.19 33.02 18.22
C THR A 70 6.90 32.21 18.41
N ILE A 71 6.54 31.93 19.66
CA ILE A 71 5.30 31.28 20.09
C ILE A 71 4.62 32.23 21.08
N GLY A 72 3.46 32.78 20.71
CA GLY A 72 2.87 33.93 21.40
C GLY A 72 3.82 35.13 21.36
N ASP A 73 4.10 35.71 22.51
CA ASP A 73 5.06 36.84 22.64
C ASP A 73 6.49 36.39 22.94
N ARG A 74 6.75 35.08 22.96
CA ARG A 74 8.02 34.50 23.42
C ARG A 74 8.82 33.92 22.28
N ASP A 75 10.11 34.17 22.30
CA ASP A 75 11.01 33.48 21.42
C ASP A 75 11.40 32.08 21.96
N VAL A 76 11.26 31.05 21.13
CA VAL A 76 11.48 29.65 21.51
C VAL A 76 12.57 29.03 20.63
N LEU A 77 13.56 28.40 21.27
CA LEU A 77 14.57 27.56 20.64
C LEU A 77 14.45 26.13 21.18
N PHE A 78 14.09 25.18 20.32
CA PHE A 78 14.12 23.75 20.61
C PHE A 78 15.22 23.11 19.77
N ALA A 79 16.34 22.78 20.42
CA ALA A 79 17.42 21.99 19.84
C ALA A 79 17.35 20.51 20.27
N TYR A 80 17.92 19.60 19.48
CA TYR A 80 17.96 18.18 19.82
C TYR A 80 19.17 17.47 19.21
N GLY A 81 19.49 16.31 19.77
CA GLY A 81 20.58 15.47 19.26
C GLY A 81 20.51 14.04 19.77
N SER A 82 21.24 13.14 19.11
CA SER A 82 21.29 11.74 19.55
C SER A 82 21.96 11.63 20.92
N ALA A 83 21.34 10.87 21.83
CA ALA A 83 21.83 10.69 23.21
C ALA A 83 23.23 10.06 23.28
N ASP A 84 23.66 9.33 22.26
CA ASP A 84 24.99 8.72 22.15
C ASP A 84 26.06 9.66 21.58
N GLN A 85 25.72 10.93 21.32
CA GLN A 85 26.63 11.94 20.77
C GLN A 85 26.71 13.17 21.67
N SER A 86 27.89 13.81 21.68
CA SER A 86 28.08 15.09 22.36
C SER A 86 27.66 16.24 21.44
N HIS A 87 26.97 17.24 22.00
CA HIS A 87 26.46 18.39 21.27
C HIS A 87 26.87 19.69 21.94
N GLU A 88 27.06 20.74 21.16
CA GLU A 88 27.30 22.09 21.64
C GLU A 88 26.54 23.10 20.78
N PHE A 89 25.91 24.07 21.44
CA PHE A 89 25.35 25.22 20.75
C PHE A 89 25.51 26.49 21.57
N ALA A 90 25.63 27.61 20.88
CA ALA A 90 25.83 28.92 21.50
C ALA A 90 24.70 29.87 21.09
N THR A 91 24.20 30.63 22.07
CA THR A 91 23.10 31.57 21.93
C THR A 91 23.61 33.01 22.05
N THR A 92 22.92 33.97 21.42
CA THR A 92 23.27 35.41 21.50
C THR A 92 22.51 36.13 22.61
N VAL A 93 21.27 35.73 22.87
CA VAL A 93 20.43 36.24 23.96
C VAL A 93 19.79 35.06 24.69
N PRO A 94 20.26 34.74 25.90
CA PRO A 94 21.45 35.26 26.56
C PRO A 94 22.71 34.77 25.86
N ASN A 95 23.86 35.41 26.08
CA ASN A 95 25.11 34.97 25.49
C ASN A 95 25.69 33.76 26.25
N VAL A 96 25.16 32.57 25.97
CA VAL A 96 25.49 31.32 26.68
C VAL A 96 25.84 30.20 25.70
N THR A 97 26.83 29.39 26.05
CA THR A 97 27.16 28.13 25.36
C THR A 97 26.66 26.96 26.19
N TYR A 98 25.83 26.13 25.58
CA TYR A 98 25.33 24.88 26.16
C TYR A 98 26.10 23.71 25.56
N ALA A 99 26.57 22.80 26.42
CA ALA A 99 27.30 21.61 26.04
C ALA A 99 26.68 20.37 26.68
N PHE A 100 26.46 19.34 25.86
CA PHE A 100 25.86 18.07 26.24
C PHE A 100 26.87 16.97 25.95
N THR A 101 27.15 16.16 26.96
CA THR A 101 28.05 15.00 26.81
C THR A 101 27.24 13.77 26.45
N ALA A 102 27.74 12.99 25.48
CA ALA A 102 27.17 11.70 25.13
C ALA A 102 26.87 10.83 26.37
N GLY A 103 25.68 10.25 26.42
CA GLY A 103 25.20 9.37 27.49
C GLY A 103 24.64 10.08 28.73
N ASN A 104 24.75 11.41 28.83
CA ASN A 104 24.39 12.16 30.05
C ASN A 104 23.09 12.98 29.93
N PHE A 105 22.29 12.76 28.88
CA PHE A 105 21.01 13.43 28.71
C PHE A 105 19.97 12.50 28.08
N SER A 106 18.72 12.69 28.50
CA SER A 106 17.52 12.05 27.96
C SER A 106 16.31 12.89 28.38
N GLY A 107 15.23 12.82 27.61
CA GLY A 107 14.02 13.60 27.82
C GLY A 107 14.18 15.05 27.39
N LEU A 108 13.12 15.83 27.64
CA LEU A 108 13.10 17.27 27.42
C LEU A 108 13.75 17.99 28.60
N GLN A 109 14.76 18.81 28.32
CA GLN A 109 15.46 19.63 29.31
C GLN A 109 15.17 21.11 29.05
N THR A 110 14.67 21.81 30.07
CA THR A 110 14.60 23.28 30.06
C THR A 110 15.97 23.83 30.44
N LEU A 111 16.60 24.54 29.52
CA LEU A 111 17.89 25.19 29.77
C LEU A 111 17.71 26.63 30.25
N GLN A 112 16.67 27.28 29.75
CA GLN A 112 16.30 28.63 30.14
C GLN A 112 14.80 28.85 29.98
N ASP A 113 14.21 29.51 30.96
CA ASP A 113 12.84 29.98 30.95
C ASP A 113 12.79 31.42 31.49
N SER A 114 12.44 32.39 30.64
CA SER A 114 12.19 33.78 31.01
C SER A 114 10.96 34.31 30.27
N ASN A 115 10.47 35.49 30.63
CA ASN A 115 9.31 36.09 29.95
C ASN A 115 9.52 36.24 28.44
N ASP A 116 10.75 36.55 28.01
CA ASP A 116 11.08 36.84 26.61
C ASP A 116 11.54 35.58 25.84
N SER A 117 12.07 34.56 26.52
CA SER A 117 12.62 33.39 25.83
C SER A 117 12.50 32.05 26.55
N LEU A 118 12.40 30.98 25.76
CA LEU A 118 12.47 29.60 26.22
C LEU A 118 13.49 28.84 25.37
N ILE A 119 14.47 28.22 26.02
CA ILE A 119 15.47 27.37 25.37
C ILE A 119 15.35 25.98 25.96
N VAL A 120 15.05 25.01 25.09
CA VAL A 120 14.94 23.60 25.44
C VAL A 120 15.86 22.73 24.60
N PHE A 121 16.30 21.63 25.18
CA PHE A 121 17.09 20.61 24.50
C PHE A 121 16.52 19.21 24.79
N ALA A 122 16.48 18.33 23.80
CA ALA A 122 16.05 16.96 24.00
C ALA A 122 16.92 15.94 23.25
N ASP A 123 16.84 14.68 23.66
CA ASP A 123 17.34 13.60 22.81
C ASP A 123 16.44 13.39 21.58
N THR A 124 16.99 12.79 20.51
CA THR A 124 16.27 12.55 19.25
C THR A 124 14.97 11.76 19.41
N VAL A 125 14.91 10.78 20.32
CA VAL A 125 13.69 9.99 20.52
C VAL A 125 12.61 10.87 21.11
N THR A 126 12.94 11.67 22.13
CA THR A 126 12.01 12.63 22.73
C THR A 126 11.57 13.70 21.72
N ALA A 127 12.50 14.31 20.99
CA ALA A 127 12.20 15.32 19.97
C ALA A 127 11.29 14.77 18.86
N GLY A 128 11.44 13.49 18.51
CA GLY A 128 10.57 12.80 17.55
C GLY A 128 9.11 12.63 17.98
N THR A 129 8.77 12.95 19.23
CA THR A 129 7.38 12.95 19.74
C THR A 129 6.69 14.31 19.65
N PHE A 130 7.40 15.36 19.21
CA PHE A 130 6.87 16.72 19.13
C PHE A 130 6.32 17.07 17.74
N PHE A 131 5.17 17.72 17.73
CA PHE A 131 4.50 18.29 16.56
C PHE A 131 4.42 19.82 16.70
N ALA A 132 4.42 20.51 15.57
CA ALA A 132 4.21 21.95 15.49
C ALA A 132 2.95 22.26 14.64
N PRO A 133 1.74 21.97 15.13
CA PRO A 133 0.53 22.27 14.38
C PRO A 133 0.37 23.79 14.23
N VAL A 134 -0.25 24.20 13.12
CA VAL A 134 -0.65 25.60 12.92
C VAL A 134 -1.79 25.91 13.88
N LEU A 135 -1.71 27.05 14.56
CA LEU A 135 -2.87 27.61 15.24
C LEU A 135 -3.75 28.25 14.16
N ALA A 136 -4.84 27.56 13.84
CA ALA A 136 -5.73 27.99 12.78
C ALA A 136 -6.40 29.33 13.14
N SER A 137 -6.34 30.30 12.22
CA SER A 137 -7.08 31.55 12.32
C SER A 137 -8.45 31.44 11.62
N SER A 138 -9.32 32.44 11.81
CA SER A 138 -10.61 32.54 11.10
C SER A 138 -10.48 32.89 9.61
N ASP A 139 -9.26 33.09 9.10
CA ASP A 139 -9.01 33.31 7.68
C ASP A 139 -9.33 32.05 6.87
N ALA A 140 -9.74 32.21 5.61
CA ALA A 140 -10.04 31.07 4.73
C ALA A 140 -8.82 30.16 4.50
N LEU A 141 -7.61 30.69 4.63
CA LEU A 141 -6.34 29.99 4.58
C LEU A 141 -5.69 29.87 5.97
N GLY A 142 -6.44 30.08 7.05
CA GLY A 142 -5.93 30.14 8.42
C GLY A 142 -5.23 28.87 8.88
N ALA A 143 -5.52 27.72 8.27
CA ALA A 143 -4.82 26.46 8.52
C ALA A 143 -3.44 26.34 7.84
N PHE A 144 -3.05 27.29 6.98
CA PHE A 144 -1.81 27.25 6.21
C PHE A 144 -0.75 28.19 6.80
N TRP A 145 0.33 27.59 7.33
CA TRP A 145 1.50 28.32 7.84
C TRP A 145 2.11 29.22 6.77
N GLY A 146 2.48 30.45 7.14
CA GLY A 146 3.17 31.40 6.25
C GLY A 146 2.25 32.17 5.30
N ILE A 147 0.98 31.76 5.18
CA ILE A 147 0.00 32.40 4.30
C ILE A 147 -1.17 32.97 5.11
N GLY A 148 -1.96 32.11 5.77
CA GLY A 148 -3.11 32.55 6.56
C GLY A 148 -2.87 32.59 8.07
N SER A 149 -1.84 31.89 8.57
CA SER A 149 -1.39 31.99 9.96
C SER A 149 0.14 31.88 10.06
N ASN A 150 0.72 32.63 10.99
CA ASN A 150 2.12 32.49 11.42
C ASN A 150 2.21 32.08 12.89
N GLU A 151 1.11 31.57 13.45
CA GLU A 151 1.01 31.16 14.83
C GLU A 151 1.07 29.63 14.95
N THR A 152 1.79 29.17 15.97
CA THR A 152 1.99 27.75 16.25
C THR A 152 2.29 27.56 17.74
N LEU A 153 2.38 26.30 18.12
CA LEU A 153 2.79 25.80 19.42
C LEU A 153 3.50 24.46 19.20
N LEU A 154 4.25 23.99 20.19
CA LEU A 154 4.84 22.64 20.15
C LEU A 154 4.07 21.72 21.09
N VAL A 155 3.66 20.56 20.59
CA VAL A 155 2.91 19.56 21.33
C VAL A 155 3.66 18.24 21.28
N GLY A 156 4.08 17.74 22.44
CA GLY A 156 4.82 16.50 22.59
C GLY A 156 4.00 15.41 23.27
N GLY A 157 4.14 14.17 22.81
CA GLY A 157 3.64 12.98 23.49
C GLY A 157 2.56 12.18 22.75
N PRO A 158 1.48 12.78 22.21
CA PRO A 158 0.53 12.09 21.34
C PRO A 158 1.19 11.37 20.16
N GLN A 159 0.57 10.30 19.64
CA GLN A 159 1.10 9.59 18.46
C GLN A 159 1.06 10.49 17.23
N LEU A 160 0.00 11.29 17.10
CA LEU A 160 -0.15 12.31 16.08
C LEU A 160 -0.94 13.48 16.65
N VAL A 161 -0.55 14.70 16.28
CA VAL A 161 -1.36 15.91 16.48
C VAL A 161 -1.72 16.44 15.10
N ARG A 162 -3.01 16.38 14.75
CA ARG A 162 -3.53 16.73 13.43
C ARG A 162 -3.84 18.21 13.29
N ASN A 163 -4.48 18.80 14.30
CA ASN A 163 -4.80 20.22 14.32
C ASN A 163 -4.78 20.80 15.74
N ALA A 164 -4.72 22.12 15.80
CA ALA A 164 -4.82 22.89 17.02
C ALA A 164 -5.57 24.20 16.76
N THR A 165 -6.48 24.55 17.67
CA THR A 165 -7.23 25.81 17.66
C THR A 165 -7.16 26.43 19.04
N LEU A 166 -6.89 27.73 19.11
CA LEU A 166 -6.84 28.48 20.36
C LEU A 166 -7.87 29.61 20.31
N GLU A 167 -8.96 29.45 21.06
CA GLU A 167 -10.06 30.41 21.13
C GLU A 167 -10.39 30.70 22.60
N ASP A 168 -10.50 31.98 22.96
CA ASP A 168 -10.84 32.43 24.32
C ASP A 168 -10.03 31.75 25.44
N GLY A 169 -8.74 31.47 25.17
CA GLY A 169 -7.82 30.83 26.11
C GLY A 169 -7.99 29.31 26.25
N THR A 170 -8.85 28.67 25.45
CA THR A 170 -8.97 27.20 25.38
C THR A 170 -8.21 26.68 24.16
N LEU A 171 -7.21 25.84 24.40
CA LEU A 171 -6.49 25.13 23.37
C LEU A 171 -7.19 23.79 23.08
N ALA A 172 -7.85 23.72 21.92
CA ALA A 172 -8.40 22.48 21.40
C ALA A 172 -7.36 21.76 20.53
N LEU A 173 -6.95 20.56 20.95
CA LEU A 173 -6.07 19.67 20.20
C LEU A 173 -6.89 18.52 19.62
N PHE A 174 -6.56 18.11 18.41
CA PHE A 174 -7.14 16.94 17.76
C PHE A 174 -6.04 16.04 17.22
N GLY A 175 -6.17 14.73 17.42
CA GLY A 175 -5.15 13.78 16.99
C GLY A 175 -5.35 12.37 17.54
N ASP A 176 -4.26 11.61 17.57
CA ASP A 176 -4.28 10.16 17.69
C ASP A 176 -3.41 9.71 18.86
N LEU A 177 -3.85 8.63 19.51
CA LEU A 177 -3.25 8.05 20.70
C LEU A 177 -3.13 6.53 20.54
N ASN A 178 -1.92 6.00 20.74
CA ASN A 178 -1.64 4.55 20.75
C ASN A 178 -1.54 3.95 22.16
N SER A 179 -1.90 4.71 23.18
CA SER A 179 -1.87 4.28 24.58
C SER A 179 -3.10 4.81 25.30
N THR A 180 -3.62 4.06 26.26
CA THR A 180 -4.72 4.50 27.13
C THR A 180 -4.32 5.66 28.03
N THR A 181 -3.02 5.84 28.25
CA THR A 181 -2.43 6.92 29.04
C THR A 181 -1.25 7.50 28.28
N THR A 182 -1.38 8.75 27.84
CA THR A 182 -0.37 9.42 27.02
C THR A 182 0.10 10.70 27.69
N PRO A 183 1.42 10.89 27.91
CA PRO A 183 1.92 12.16 28.42
C PRO A 183 1.65 13.27 27.40
N LEU A 184 1.34 14.47 27.88
CA LEU A 184 1.15 15.64 27.06
C LEU A 184 2.11 16.73 27.51
N THR A 185 2.89 17.28 26.59
CA THR A 185 3.74 18.45 26.82
C THR A 185 3.36 19.54 25.83
N ILE A 186 3.13 20.76 26.30
CA ILE A 186 2.76 21.90 25.45
C ILE A 186 3.72 23.06 25.70
N ILE A 187 4.30 23.57 24.62
CA ILE A 187 5.01 24.84 24.56
C ILE A 187 4.18 25.77 23.69
N GLY A 188 3.36 26.62 24.30
CA GLY A 188 2.36 27.43 23.62
C GLY A 188 2.24 28.85 24.18
N PRO A 189 1.36 29.68 23.61
CA PRO A 189 1.10 31.03 24.11
C PRO A 189 0.66 31.03 25.59
N SER A 190 1.02 32.09 26.32
CA SER A 190 0.67 32.25 27.75
C SER A 190 -0.83 32.44 28.00
N THR A 191 -1.61 32.68 26.94
CA THR A 191 -3.07 32.82 26.99
C THR A 191 -3.80 31.49 27.17
N ILE A 192 -3.10 30.35 27.05
CA ILE A 192 -3.69 29.02 27.29
C ILE A 192 -4.05 28.88 28.78
N SER A 193 -5.32 28.70 29.04
CA SER A 193 -5.91 28.50 30.38
C SER A 193 -6.64 27.17 30.53
N ALA A 194 -7.08 26.57 29.42
CA ALA A 194 -7.69 25.26 29.36
C ALA A 194 -7.20 24.48 28.14
N VAL A 195 -7.18 23.15 28.24
CA VAL A 195 -6.78 22.26 27.15
C VAL A 195 -7.84 21.17 26.98
N THR A 196 -8.20 20.89 25.73
CA THR A 196 -8.99 19.71 25.37
C THR A 196 -8.24 18.89 24.33
N PHE A 197 -8.39 17.57 24.37
CA PHE A 197 -7.90 16.65 23.35
C PHE A 197 -9.06 15.83 22.81
N ASN A 198 -9.29 15.86 21.50
CA ASN A 198 -10.46 15.23 20.86
C ASN A 198 -11.80 15.60 21.53
N GLY A 199 -11.93 16.86 21.98
CA GLY A 199 -13.12 17.39 22.66
C GLY A 199 -13.22 17.04 24.15
N LEU A 200 -12.33 16.20 24.69
CA LEU A 200 -12.30 15.84 26.11
C LEU A 200 -11.36 16.77 26.89
N PRO A 201 -11.73 17.25 28.08
CA PRO A 201 -10.88 18.13 28.88
C PRO A 201 -9.64 17.40 29.38
N VAL A 202 -8.48 18.05 29.28
CA VAL A 202 -7.20 17.54 29.79
C VAL A 202 -6.71 18.45 30.91
N THR A 203 -6.49 17.87 32.09
CA THR A 203 -5.88 18.62 33.19
C THR A 203 -4.40 18.82 32.90
N VAL A 204 -3.97 20.07 32.89
CA VAL A 204 -2.58 20.47 32.67
C VAL A 204 -2.09 21.36 33.81
N SER A 205 -0.79 21.31 34.08
CA SER A 205 -0.11 22.19 35.03
C SER A 205 1.22 22.65 34.46
N ALA A 206 1.79 23.71 35.01
CA ALA A 206 3.17 24.09 34.70
C ALA A 206 4.14 22.94 35.00
N ASN A 207 5.15 22.77 34.16
CA ASN A 207 6.25 21.86 34.39
C ASN A 207 7.05 22.28 35.63
N SER A 208 7.54 21.33 36.42
CA SER A 208 8.34 21.61 37.62
C SER A 208 9.60 22.44 37.34
N SER A 209 10.14 22.31 36.12
CA SER A 209 11.37 22.96 35.66
C SER A 209 11.11 24.19 34.79
N SER A 210 9.85 24.50 34.46
CA SER A 210 9.47 25.63 33.61
C SER A 210 8.00 26.02 33.81
N SER A 211 7.74 27.28 34.17
CA SER A 211 6.39 27.83 34.24
C SER A 211 5.72 27.96 32.87
N SER A 212 6.50 27.85 31.80
CA SER A 212 6.12 28.17 30.42
C SER A 212 5.89 26.94 29.56
N ILE A 213 6.12 25.76 30.14
CA ILE A 213 5.80 24.46 29.57
C ILE A 213 4.64 23.90 30.37
N LEU A 214 3.54 23.58 29.70
CA LEU A 214 2.43 22.86 30.33
C LEU A 214 2.65 21.36 30.16
N VAL A 215 2.36 20.60 31.20
CA VAL A 215 2.39 19.14 31.19
C VAL A 215 1.08 18.58 31.71
N GLY A 216 0.66 17.46 31.15
CA GLY A 216 -0.55 16.75 31.54
C GLY A 216 -0.51 15.31 31.11
N THR A 217 -1.64 14.64 31.25
CA THR A 217 -1.82 13.26 30.80
C THR A 217 -3.18 13.14 30.15
N ILE A 218 -3.20 12.60 28.94
CA ILE A 218 -4.42 12.29 28.22
C ILE A 218 -4.78 10.85 28.54
N SER A 219 -6.03 10.64 28.96
CA SER A 219 -6.59 9.31 29.13
C SER A 219 -7.62 9.05 28.03
N THR A 220 -7.53 7.89 27.41
CA THR A 220 -8.51 7.40 26.42
C THR A 220 -8.74 5.92 26.63
N ASP A 221 -9.90 5.46 26.21
CA ASP A 221 -10.13 4.04 26.00
C ASP A 221 -9.55 3.65 24.62
N ILE A 222 -8.88 2.50 24.56
CA ILE A 222 -8.53 1.81 23.32
C ILE A 222 -9.24 0.46 23.42
N PRO A 223 -10.34 0.25 22.66
CA PRO A 223 -11.16 -0.93 22.80
C PRO A 223 -10.47 -2.16 22.23
N ASP A 224 -10.71 -3.30 22.87
CA ASP A 224 -10.44 -4.61 22.25
C ASP A 224 -11.47 -4.85 21.14
N ILE A 225 -10.99 -5.18 19.94
CA ILE A 225 -11.83 -5.48 18.78
C ILE A 225 -11.75 -6.97 18.49
N SER A 226 -12.92 -7.62 18.43
CA SER A 226 -13.01 -9.03 18.05
C SER A 226 -12.80 -9.19 16.54
N VAL A 227 -11.94 -10.13 16.17
CA VAL A 227 -11.68 -10.47 14.76
C VAL A 227 -12.42 -11.77 14.44
N PRO A 228 -13.41 -11.74 13.52
CA PRO A 228 -14.13 -12.95 13.13
C PRO A 228 -13.26 -13.89 12.32
N GLU A 229 -13.52 -15.19 12.46
CA GLU A 229 -12.95 -16.23 11.60
C GLU A 229 -13.68 -16.25 10.25
N LEU A 230 -12.92 -16.35 9.15
CA LEU A 230 -13.48 -16.49 7.81
C LEU A 230 -13.88 -17.94 7.56
N SER A 231 -15.16 -18.26 7.76
CA SER A 231 -15.73 -19.61 7.67
C SER A 231 -16.99 -19.63 6.81
N GLY A 232 -17.60 -20.80 6.59
CA GLY A 232 -18.86 -20.89 5.82
C GLY A 232 -18.71 -20.56 4.34
N TRP A 233 -17.58 -20.93 3.75
CA TRP A 233 -17.27 -20.65 2.36
C TRP A 233 -18.20 -21.42 1.40
N LYS A 234 -18.67 -20.69 0.39
CA LYS A 234 -19.41 -21.21 -0.76
C LYS A 234 -18.50 -21.28 -1.97
N PHE A 235 -18.63 -22.33 -2.76
CA PHE A 235 -17.80 -22.61 -3.92
C PHE A 235 -18.61 -22.81 -5.20
N ALA A 236 -18.11 -22.24 -6.30
CA ALA A 236 -18.53 -22.56 -7.65
C ALA A 236 -17.33 -22.62 -8.61
N ASP A 237 -17.45 -23.44 -9.65
CA ASP A 237 -16.50 -23.47 -10.76
C ASP A 237 -16.56 -22.16 -11.55
N SER A 238 -15.39 -21.57 -11.81
CA SER A 238 -15.23 -20.29 -12.51
C SER A 238 -14.38 -20.44 -13.78
N LEU A 239 -14.22 -21.67 -14.27
CA LEU A 239 -13.70 -21.96 -15.61
C LEU A 239 -14.59 -22.95 -16.39
N PRO A 240 -15.90 -22.67 -16.53
CA PRO A 240 -16.78 -23.52 -17.34
C PRO A 240 -16.31 -23.61 -18.81
N GLU A 241 -15.50 -22.65 -19.28
CA GLU A 241 -14.85 -22.66 -20.59
C GLU A 241 -14.01 -23.92 -20.83
N ALA A 242 -13.41 -24.50 -19.79
CA ALA A 242 -12.64 -25.74 -19.91
C ALA A 242 -13.53 -26.99 -19.85
N SER A 243 -14.84 -26.88 -20.08
CA SER A 243 -15.75 -28.02 -20.21
C SER A 243 -16.08 -28.32 -21.68
N ALA A 244 -16.45 -29.56 -21.99
CA ALA A 244 -16.81 -29.97 -23.35
C ALA A 244 -18.13 -29.36 -23.86
N ASP A 245 -19.03 -29.00 -22.94
CA ASP A 245 -20.37 -28.51 -23.29
C ASP A 245 -20.45 -26.98 -23.29
N PHE A 246 -19.33 -26.28 -23.11
CA PHE A 246 -19.31 -24.82 -23.07
C PHE A 246 -19.56 -24.22 -24.46
N ASP A 247 -20.57 -23.34 -24.53
CA ASP A 247 -20.89 -22.56 -25.72
C ASP A 247 -20.29 -21.15 -25.62
N ASP A 248 -19.33 -20.86 -26.49
CA ASP A 248 -18.69 -19.55 -26.66
C ASP A 248 -19.29 -18.73 -27.82
N GLY A 249 -20.48 -19.10 -28.31
CA GLY A 249 -21.16 -18.44 -29.44
C GLY A 249 -21.34 -16.92 -29.27
N ASN A 250 -21.41 -16.43 -28.04
CA ASN A 250 -21.56 -15.01 -27.71
C ASN A 250 -20.23 -14.27 -27.48
N TRP A 251 -19.09 -14.95 -27.54
CA TRP A 251 -17.79 -14.31 -27.34
C TRP A 251 -17.37 -13.49 -28.57
N THR A 252 -16.50 -12.50 -28.33
CA THR A 252 -15.92 -11.70 -29.41
C THR A 252 -15.03 -12.57 -30.28
N VAL A 253 -15.32 -12.62 -31.59
CA VAL A 253 -14.44 -13.26 -32.57
C VAL A 253 -13.15 -12.45 -32.70
N ALA A 254 -12.01 -13.11 -32.57
CA ALA A 254 -10.68 -12.53 -32.66
C ALA A 254 -10.11 -12.69 -34.08
N ASP A 255 -10.60 -11.85 -35.00
CA ASP A 255 -10.29 -11.90 -36.44
C ASP A 255 -9.47 -10.69 -36.96
N HIS A 256 -9.03 -9.80 -36.07
CA HIS A 256 -8.25 -8.64 -36.47
C HIS A 256 -6.94 -9.06 -37.15
N THR A 257 -6.63 -8.46 -38.29
CA THR A 257 -5.39 -8.71 -39.07
C THR A 257 -4.41 -7.52 -39.01
N THR A 258 -4.76 -6.47 -38.26
CA THR A 258 -3.92 -5.28 -38.06
C THR A 258 -3.98 -4.84 -36.61
N THR A 259 -2.92 -4.18 -36.14
CA THR A 259 -2.83 -3.66 -34.77
C THR A 259 -1.96 -2.42 -34.73
N ASN A 260 -2.30 -1.50 -33.83
CA ASN A 260 -1.50 -0.33 -33.49
C ASN A 260 -0.37 -0.63 -32.50
N ILE A 261 -0.32 -1.86 -31.98
CA ILE A 261 0.78 -2.34 -31.13
C ILE A 261 2.04 -2.55 -32.00
N PRO A 262 3.21 -2.00 -31.61
CA PRO A 262 4.44 -2.14 -32.39
C PRO A 262 4.93 -3.58 -32.51
N ALA A 263 4.80 -4.37 -31.45
CA ALA A 263 5.16 -5.78 -31.44
C ALA A 263 4.14 -6.60 -32.26
N LYS A 264 4.52 -6.99 -33.48
CA LYS A 264 3.66 -7.80 -34.36
C LYS A 264 3.60 -9.26 -33.90
N PRO A 265 2.58 -10.02 -34.35
CA PRO A 265 2.52 -11.46 -34.10
C PRO A 265 3.84 -12.12 -34.51
N THR A 266 4.35 -13.00 -33.67
CA THR A 266 5.66 -13.66 -33.83
C THR A 266 5.59 -14.75 -34.90
N TYR A 267 4.52 -15.54 -34.91
CA TYR A 267 4.22 -16.58 -35.90
C TYR A 267 2.72 -16.93 -35.90
N GLY A 268 2.27 -17.75 -36.84
CA GLY A 268 0.86 -18.11 -37.03
C GLY A 268 0.33 -17.61 -38.37
N ASP A 269 -0.98 -17.36 -38.46
CA ASP A 269 -1.65 -16.96 -39.72
C ASP A 269 -1.84 -15.45 -39.90
N GLY A 270 -1.32 -14.65 -38.96
CA GLY A 270 -1.40 -13.18 -39.01
C GLY A 270 -2.58 -12.57 -38.24
N ARG A 271 -3.49 -13.38 -37.67
CA ARG A 271 -4.49 -12.87 -36.72
C ARG A 271 -3.80 -12.28 -35.48
N VAL A 272 -4.33 -11.16 -35.00
CA VAL A 272 -3.87 -10.46 -33.79
C VAL A 272 -4.70 -10.95 -32.61
N LEU A 273 -4.05 -11.57 -31.62
CA LEU A 273 -4.68 -12.03 -30.39
C LEU A 273 -4.20 -11.20 -29.18
N TYR A 274 -4.39 -9.89 -29.26
CA TYR A 274 -4.00 -8.93 -28.22
C TYR A 274 -5.24 -8.36 -27.53
N GLY A 275 -5.37 -8.53 -26.22
CA GLY A 275 -6.62 -8.22 -25.50
C GLY A 275 -7.09 -6.78 -25.73
N CYS A 276 -6.15 -5.83 -25.72
CA CYS A 276 -6.45 -4.41 -25.93
C CYS A 276 -7.02 -4.08 -27.31
N ASP A 277 -6.67 -4.83 -28.36
CA ASP A 277 -7.26 -4.65 -29.69
C ASP A 277 -8.76 -5.02 -29.70
N TYR A 278 -9.23 -5.77 -28.71
CA TYR A 278 -10.63 -6.21 -28.56
C TYR A 278 -11.37 -5.58 -27.37
N GLY A 279 -10.80 -4.57 -26.72
CA GLY A 279 -11.47 -3.94 -25.58
C GLY A 279 -11.09 -4.50 -24.20
N PHE A 280 -10.14 -5.44 -24.11
CA PHE A 280 -9.81 -6.18 -22.89
C PHE A 280 -8.35 -5.96 -22.47
N CYS A 281 -8.10 -4.92 -21.67
CA CYS A 281 -6.72 -4.49 -21.36
C CYS A 281 -6.26 -4.84 -19.94
N GLU A 282 -7.15 -5.29 -19.07
CA GLU A 282 -6.88 -5.43 -17.64
C GLU A 282 -7.19 -6.85 -17.14
N ASN A 283 -6.40 -7.30 -16.16
CA ASN A 283 -6.55 -8.59 -15.48
C ASN A 283 -6.67 -9.78 -16.45
N ILE A 284 -7.27 -10.88 -16.01
CA ILE A 284 -7.30 -12.12 -16.79
C ILE A 284 -8.10 -11.93 -18.09
N VAL A 285 -7.56 -12.44 -19.19
CA VAL A 285 -8.23 -12.51 -20.50
C VAL A 285 -8.20 -13.95 -20.97
N LEU A 286 -9.34 -14.46 -21.43
CA LEU A 286 -9.47 -15.82 -21.94
C LEU A 286 -9.44 -15.81 -23.47
N TRP A 287 -8.77 -16.81 -24.02
CA TRP A 287 -8.69 -17.05 -25.46
C TRP A 287 -9.16 -18.46 -25.78
N ARG A 288 -9.90 -18.62 -26.88
CA ARG A 288 -10.41 -19.91 -27.34
C ARG A 288 -10.13 -20.10 -28.82
N GLY A 289 -9.28 -21.06 -29.16
CA GLY A 289 -8.88 -21.37 -30.53
C GLY A 289 -9.53 -22.65 -31.01
N HIS A 290 -10.45 -22.54 -31.97
CA HIS A 290 -11.18 -23.66 -32.56
C HIS A 290 -10.39 -24.28 -33.71
N PHE A 291 -10.45 -25.60 -33.84
CA PHE A 291 -9.91 -26.33 -34.98
C PHE A 291 -10.62 -27.67 -35.15
N ASN A 292 -10.75 -28.13 -36.40
CA ASN A 292 -11.26 -29.46 -36.69
C ASN A 292 -10.10 -30.47 -36.69
N ALA A 293 -10.09 -31.39 -35.73
CA ALA A 293 -8.99 -32.35 -35.61
C ALA A 293 -9.04 -33.43 -36.69
N THR A 294 -7.90 -33.68 -37.34
CA THR A 294 -7.70 -34.82 -38.24
C THR A 294 -7.31 -36.10 -37.48
N GLY A 295 -6.86 -35.95 -36.23
CA GLY A 295 -6.30 -37.01 -35.41
C GLY A 295 -4.79 -37.19 -35.58
N SER A 296 -4.17 -36.41 -36.47
CA SER A 296 -2.71 -36.39 -36.68
C SER A 296 -2.00 -35.35 -35.81
N GLU A 297 -2.75 -34.44 -35.19
CA GLU A 297 -2.23 -33.37 -34.36
C GLU A 297 -1.63 -33.93 -33.06
N THR A 298 -0.48 -33.40 -32.63
CA THR A 298 0.24 -33.90 -31.44
C THR A 298 0.65 -32.80 -30.47
N SER A 299 0.62 -31.54 -30.90
CA SER A 299 0.96 -30.41 -30.04
C SER A 299 0.47 -29.08 -30.59
N VAL A 300 0.48 -28.07 -29.73
CA VAL A 300 0.31 -26.66 -30.08
C VAL A 300 1.49 -25.86 -29.55
N ASN A 301 2.09 -25.02 -30.40
CA ASN A 301 3.05 -24.00 -29.97
C ASN A 301 2.30 -22.72 -29.65
N LEU A 302 2.58 -22.11 -28.50
CA LEU A 302 1.99 -20.83 -28.11
C LEU A 302 3.09 -19.91 -27.55
N SER A 303 3.14 -18.69 -28.09
CA SER A 303 3.88 -17.56 -27.53
C SER A 303 2.89 -16.65 -26.81
N ILE A 304 2.91 -16.63 -25.48
CA ILE A 304 1.94 -15.93 -24.64
C ILE A 304 2.66 -14.83 -23.85
N ASN A 305 2.07 -13.64 -23.81
CA ASN A 305 2.57 -12.48 -23.07
C ASN A 305 1.51 -11.96 -22.10
N GLY A 306 1.87 -11.79 -20.83
CA GLY A 306 1.00 -11.22 -19.81
C GLY A 306 1.63 -10.11 -18.99
N GLY A 307 2.82 -9.64 -19.39
CA GLY A 307 3.67 -8.78 -18.55
C GLY A 307 4.51 -9.60 -17.57
N GLN A 308 5.43 -8.93 -16.87
CA GLN A 308 6.33 -9.60 -15.92
C GLN A 308 5.54 -10.33 -14.83
N ALA A 309 5.99 -11.52 -14.43
CA ALA A 309 5.35 -12.36 -13.41
C ALA A 309 3.96 -12.92 -13.79
N PHE A 310 3.59 -12.95 -15.07
CA PHE A 310 2.33 -13.54 -15.52
C PHE A 310 2.32 -15.08 -15.45
N ALA A 311 1.15 -15.68 -15.66
CA ALA A 311 1.03 -17.08 -16.02
C ALA A 311 -0.05 -17.25 -17.07
N ALA A 312 -0.07 -18.40 -17.75
CA ALA A 312 -1.21 -18.80 -18.56
C ALA A 312 -1.42 -20.32 -18.54
N SER A 313 -2.61 -20.78 -18.15
CA SER A 313 -2.97 -22.19 -18.17
C SER A 313 -3.68 -22.52 -19.47
N VAL A 314 -3.32 -23.65 -20.08
CA VAL A 314 -3.79 -24.09 -21.39
C VAL A 314 -4.53 -25.41 -21.25
N PHE A 315 -5.70 -25.47 -21.86
CA PHE A 315 -6.55 -26.65 -21.92
C PHE A 315 -6.84 -26.99 -23.39
N LEU A 316 -6.85 -28.28 -23.71
CA LEU A 316 -7.42 -28.82 -24.95
C LEU A 316 -8.76 -29.46 -24.58
N ASN A 317 -9.85 -28.88 -25.05
CA ASN A 317 -11.20 -29.24 -24.64
C ASN A 317 -11.29 -29.21 -23.10
N GLN A 318 -11.52 -30.36 -22.46
CA GLN A 318 -11.57 -30.54 -21.00
C GLN A 318 -10.25 -31.00 -20.37
N HIS A 319 -9.19 -31.16 -21.16
CA HIS A 319 -7.91 -31.66 -20.69
C HIS A 319 -6.95 -30.51 -20.43
N PHE A 320 -6.44 -30.41 -19.21
CA PHE A 320 -5.29 -29.56 -18.92
C PHE A 320 -4.05 -30.09 -19.66
N ILE A 321 -3.34 -29.20 -20.36
CA ILE A 321 -2.14 -29.57 -21.14
C ILE A 321 -0.88 -28.80 -20.73
N GLY A 322 -0.99 -27.86 -19.79
CA GLY A 322 0.15 -27.22 -19.13
C GLY A 322 -0.05 -25.74 -18.83
N THR A 323 0.90 -25.18 -18.09
CA THR A 323 0.95 -23.76 -17.75
C THR A 323 2.25 -23.11 -18.24
N ALA A 324 2.14 -21.94 -18.87
CA ALA A 324 3.26 -21.02 -19.08
C ALA A 324 3.50 -20.20 -17.80
N TYR A 325 4.75 -20.16 -17.36
CA TYR A 325 5.19 -19.37 -16.22
C TYR A 325 6.04 -18.20 -16.67
N GLY A 326 5.51 -16.97 -16.57
CA GLY A 326 6.33 -15.76 -16.55
C GLY A 326 7.10 -15.72 -15.24
N ASN A 327 8.22 -16.42 -15.15
CA ASN A 327 9.03 -16.45 -13.93
C ASN A 327 9.70 -15.07 -13.69
N SER A 328 9.83 -14.69 -12.42
CA SER A 328 10.57 -13.50 -11.98
C SER A 328 11.24 -13.78 -10.62
N THR A 329 11.98 -14.89 -10.52
CA THR A 329 12.64 -15.34 -9.26
C THR A 329 13.68 -14.35 -8.72
N ASN A 330 14.11 -13.37 -9.51
CA ASN A 330 14.93 -12.23 -9.12
C ASN A 330 14.74 -11.10 -10.14
N ASP A 331 15.02 -9.85 -9.76
CA ASP A 331 14.94 -8.67 -10.65
C ASP A 331 15.79 -8.82 -11.95
N ASP A 332 16.66 -9.84 -12.03
CA ASP A 332 17.51 -10.16 -13.18
C ASP A 332 16.86 -11.08 -14.23
N ASN A 333 15.73 -11.75 -13.93
CA ASN A 333 15.04 -12.67 -14.85
C ASN A 333 13.56 -12.37 -14.96
N ALA A 334 13.22 -11.14 -15.37
CA ALA A 334 11.83 -10.73 -15.56
C ALA A 334 11.29 -11.24 -16.90
N ILE A 335 10.54 -12.35 -16.88
CA ILE A 335 9.93 -12.96 -18.07
C ILE A 335 8.52 -12.41 -18.25
N SER A 336 8.31 -11.65 -19.33
CA SER A 336 6.99 -11.13 -19.72
C SER A 336 6.29 -11.95 -20.80
N GLU A 337 7.02 -12.88 -21.42
CA GLU A 337 6.56 -13.71 -22.53
C GLU A 337 7.20 -15.09 -22.49
N VAL A 338 6.41 -16.12 -22.78
CA VAL A 338 6.86 -17.51 -22.86
C VAL A 338 6.43 -18.08 -24.20
N ASP A 339 7.37 -18.70 -24.93
CA ASP A 339 7.10 -19.48 -26.14
C ASP A 339 7.33 -20.96 -25.84
N GLN A 340 6.25 -21.75 -25.86
CA GLN A 340 6.26 -23.13 -25.38
C GLN A 340 5.41 -24.04 -26.28
N VAL A 341 5.84 -25.31 -26.36
CA VAL A 341 5.11 -26.40 -27.01
C VAL A 341 4.31 -27.17 -25.96
N TYR A 342 3.02 -27.31 -26.17
CA TYR A 342 2.11 -28.10 -25.34
C TYR A 342 1.74 -29.36 -26.10
N ASN A 343 2.13 -30.52 -25.56
CA ASN A 343 1.89 -31.80 -26.19
C ASN A 343 0.58 -32.41 -25.69
N PHE A 344 -0.10 -33.13 -26.58
CA PHE A 344 -1.31 -33.88 -26.27
C PHE A 344 -1.37 -35.15 -27.11
N THR A 345 -2.23 -36.08 -26.71
CA THR A 345 -2.41 -37.37 -27.36
C THR A 345 -3.74 -37.42 -28.12
N THR A 346 -3.84 -38.33 -29.10
CA THR A 346 -5.03 -38.42 -29.97
C THR A 346 -6.32 -38.72 -29.21
N ASP A 347 -6.26 -39.37 -28.04
CA ASP A 347 -7.41 -39.63 -27.18
C ASP A 347 -7.97 -38.37 -26.48
N GLN A 348 -7.23 -37.27 -26.49
CA GLN A 348 -7.69 -35.96 -26.03
C GLN A 348 -8.37 -35.14 -27.15
N LEU A 349 -8.36 -35.66 -28.38
CA LEU A 349 -8.95 -35.01 -29.55
C LEU A 349 -10.33 -35.59 -29.88
N ASN A 350 -11.26 -34.70 -30.22
CA ASN A 350 -12.52 -35.05 -30.87
C ASN A 350 -12.28 -35.16 -32.38
N VAL A 351 -11.73 -36.30 -32.83
CA VAL A 351 -11.34 -36.51 -34.24
C VAL A 351 -12.54 -36.38 -35.18
N GLY A 352 -12.38 -35.58 -36.25
CA GLY A 352 -13.42 -35.32 -37.24
C GLY A 352 -14.45 -34.28 -36.81
N SER A 353 -14.24 -33.61 -35.68
CA SER A 353 -15.12 -32.58 -35.11
C SER A 353 -14.31 -31.42 -34.52
N ASP A 354 -15.02 -30.41 -34.03
CA ASP A 354 -14.43 -29.23 -33.43
C ASP A 354 -13.70 -29.58 -32.12
N ASN A 355 -12.56 -28.93 -31.93
CA ASN A 355 -11.72 -28.98 -30.75
C ASN A 355 -11.33 -27.56 -30.39
N VAL A 356 -11.14 -27.29 -29.10
CA VAL A 356 -10.87 -25.94 -28.61
C VAL A 356 -9.66 -25.90 -27.71
N ILE A 357 -8.70 -25.03 -28.03
CA ILE A 357 -7.64 -24.63 -27.10
C ILE A 357 -8.15 -23.46 -26.26
N THR A 358 -8.31 -23.66 -24.95
CA THR A 358 -8.67 -22.60 -23.99
C THR A 358 -7.42 -22.12 -23.26
N ILE A 359 -7.19 -20.81 -23.24
CA ILE A 359 -6.05 -20.18 -22.56
C ILE A 359 -6.59 -19.19 -21.53
N VAL A 360 -6.26 -19.41 -20.26
CA VAL A 360 -6.50 -18.44 -19.18
C VAL A 360 -5.23 -17.62 -19.03
N GLN A 361 -5.20 -16.40 -19.58
CA GLN A 361 -3.99 -15.57 -19.60
C GLN A 361 -4.06 -14.48 -18.54
N ASP A 362 -3.09 -14.46 -17.63
CA ASP A 362 -2.98 -13.43 -16.61
C ASP A 362 -2.37 -12.14 -17.17
N ASN A 363 -3.03 -11.00 -17.03
CA ASN A 363 -2.44 -9.70 -17.35
C ASN A 363 -2.03 -9.01 -16.05
N MET A 364 -0.73 -8.80 -15.89
CA MET A 364 -0.12 -8.19 -14.69
C MET A 364 -0.16 -6.65 -14.70
N GLY A 365 -0.89 -6.06 -15.66
CA GLY A 365 -0.91 -4.63 -15.92
C GLY A 365 -0.09 -4.26 -17.16
N LEU A 366 -0.16 -2.98 -17.54
CA LEU A 366 0.56 -2.43 -18.68
C LEU A 366 1.87 -1.78 -18.21
N ASP A 367 2.90 -1.79 -19.05
CA ASP A 367 4.20 -1.24 -18.69
C ASP A 367 4.14 0.29 -18.60
N GLU A 368 4.85 0.88 -17.64
CA GLU A 368 4.72 2.32 -17.29
C GLU A 368 5.18 3.28 -18.40
N PHE A 369 6.34 3.03 -19.01
CA PHE A 369 6.95 3.94 -19.99
C PHE A 369 7.97 3.27 -20.92
N GLY A 370 8.40 4.02 -21.95
CA GLY A 370 9.45 3.58 -22.87
C GLY A 370 8.92 2.81 -24.08
N SER A 371 9.78 2.00 -24.71
CA SER A 371 9.43 1.24 -25.91
C SER A 371 8.40 0.13 -25.65
N THR A 372 8.13 -0.22 -24.40
CA THR A 372 7.21 -1.30 -24.00
C THR A 372 5.88 -0.81 -23.45
N ILE A 373 5.60 0.51 -23.41
CA ILE A 373 4.29 1.05 -22.98
C ILE A 373 3.11 0.54 -23.84
N LYS A 374 3.40 0.10 -25.07
CA LYS A 374 2.47 -0.59 -25.96
C LYS A 374 2.83 -2.06 -26.13
N SER A 375 3.33 -2.73 -25.09
CA SER A 375 3.60 -4.17 -25.14
C SER A 375 2.30 -4.94 -25.32
N ALA A 376 2.39 -6.05 -26.06
CA ALA A 376 1.24 -6.92 -26.25
C ALA A 376 0.85 -7.58 -24.92
N ARG A 377 -0.44 -7.90 -24.78
CA ARG A 377 -0.99 -8.79 -23.76
C ARG A 377 -1.92 -9.77 -24.46
N GLY A 378 -1.69 -11.07 -24.32
CA GLY A 378 -2.40 -12.12 -25.05
C GLY A 378 -1.46 -13.09 -25.75
N VAL A 379 -1.89 -13.64 -26.89
CA VAL A 379 -1.16 -14.67 -27.64
C VAL A 379 -0.47 -14.01 -28.84
N ARG A 380 0.86 -14.00 -28.84
CA ARG A 380 1.67 -13.42 -29.94
C ARG A 380 1.99 -14.41 -31.04
N GLY A 381 1.96 -15.70 -30.76
CA GLY A 381 2.18 -16.72 -31.77
C GLY A 381 1.43 -17.98 -31.44
N PHE A 382 0.90 -18.64 -32.47
CA PHE A 382 0.23 -19.93 -32.33
C PHE A 382 0.49 -20.81 -33.56
N GLN A 383 0.64 -22.11 -33.33
CA GLN A 383 0.78 -23.10 -34.41
C GLN A 383 0.30 -24.47 -33.92
N LEU A 384 -0.56 -25.13 -34.69
CA LEU A 384 -1.01 -26.50 -34.43
C LEU A 384 -0.17 -27.48 -35.25
N ASN A 385 0.48 -28.44 -34.60
CA ASN A 385 1.48 -29.32 -35.24
C ASN A 385 0.92 -30.71 -35.53
N PRO A 386 1.41 -31.39 -36.59
CA PRO A 386 2.47 -30.95 -37.51
C PRO A 386 2.00 -29.99 -38.62
N GLU A 387 0.74 -30.07 -39.05
CA GLU A 387 0.20 -29.28 -40.18
C GLU A 387 -1.26 -28.86 -39.94
N GLY A 388 -1.60 -28.48 -38.70
CA GLY A 388 -2.95 -28.08 -38.32
C GLY A 388 -3.20 -26.58 -38.48
N ASN A 389 -4.47 -26.19 -38.67
CA ASN A 389 -4.91 -24.80 -38.75
C ASN A 389 -6.07 -24.55 -37.79
N PHE A 390 -6.04 -23.39 -37.10
CA PHE A 390 -7.17 -22.91 -36.34
C PHE A 390 -8.23 -22.31 -37.27
N THR A 391 -9.48 -22.71 -37.12
CA THR A 391 -10.61 -22.18 -37.88
C THR A 391 -11.04 -20.81 -37.37
N GLU A 392 -11.10 -20.64 -36.05
CA GLU A 392 -11.57 -19.41 -35.40
C GLU A 392 -10.82 -19.19 -34.08
N TRP A 393 -10.62 -17.93 -33.71
CA TRP A 393 -10.22 -17.57 -32.35
C TRP A 393 -11.31 -16.70 -31.76
N LYS A 394 -11.56 -16.85 -30.46
CA LYS A 394 -12.45 -16.00 -29.69
C LYS A 394 -11.74 -15.48 -28.45
N VAL A 395 -12.20 -14.34 -27.95
CA VAL A 395 -11.62 -13.66 -26.80
C VAL A 395 -12.71 -13.14 -25.88
N GLN A 396 -12.48 -13.29 -24.58
CA GLN A 396 -13.34 -12.74 -23.54
C GLN A 396 -12.49 -12.17 -22.40
N GLY A 397 -12.63 -10.87 -22.16
CA GLY A 397 -12.21 -10.22 -20.92
C GLY A 397 -13.40 -9.91 -20.03
N LYS A 398 -13.31 -8.83 -19.25
CA LYS A 398 -14.43 -8.36 -18.42
C LYS A 398 -15.66 -8.00 -19.26
N ILE A 399 -16.85 -8.03 -18.64
CA ILE A 399 -18.09 -7.62 -19.30
C ILE A 399 -17.98 -6.19 -19.83
N GLY A 400 -18.32 -6.00 -21.11
CA GLY A 400 -18.34 -4.69 -21.78
C GLY A 400 -16.97 -4.10 -22.11
N GLY A 401 -15.85 -4.75 -21.75
CA GLY A 401 -14.50 -4.25 -21.99
C GLY A 401 -14.20 -2.91 -21.30
N TYR A 402 -13.14 -2.22 -21.71
CA TYR A 402 -12.67 -0.98 -21.07
C TYR A 402 -13.56 0.25 -21.30
N THR A 403 -14.58 0.17 -22.18
CA THR A 403 -15.54 1.26 -22.42
C THR A 403 -16.91 0.98 -21.79
N GLY A 404 -17.41 -0.24 -21.96
CA GLY A 404 -18.77 -0.64 -21.61
C GLY A 404 -18.94 -1.33 -20.25
N PHE A 405 -17.88 -1.48 -19.45
CA PHE A 405 -17.97 -2.12 -18.13
C PHE A 405 -19.02 -1.45 -17.21
N PRO A 406 -19.85 -2.20 -16.48
CA PRO A 406 -20.97 -1.63 -15.74
C PRO A 406 -20.55 -0.97 -14.41
N ASP A 407 -19.53 -1.49 -13.72
CA ASP A 407 -19.09 -0.96 -12.43
C ASP A 407 -18.27 0.33 -12.58
N LYS A 408 -18.96 1.47 -12.66
CA LYS A 408 -18.32 2.79 -12.76
C LYS A 408 -17.79 3.32 -11.43
N VAL A 409 -18.13 2.69 -10.30
CA VAL A 409 -17.66 3.12 -8.97
C VAL A 409 -16.27 2.54 -8.71
N ARG A 410 -16.09 1.24 -8.94
CA ARG A 410 -14.79 0.56 -8.76
C ARG A 410 -13.84 0.76 -9.94
N GLY A 411 -14.40 1.15 -11.09
CA GLY A 411 -13.63 1.60 -12.24
C GLY A 411 -13.09 0.46 -13.08
N VAL A 412 -12.38 0.85 -14.15
CA VAL A 412 -12.05 -0.06 -15.25
C VAL A 412 -11.11 -1.20 -14.85
N VAL A 413 -10.28 -1.04 -13.82
CA VAL A 413 -9.24 -2.04 -13.46
C VAL A 413 -9.68 -3.07 -12.41
N ASN A 414 -10.89 -2.94 -11.86
CA ASN A 414 -11.33 -3.78 -10.73
C ASN A 414 -11.57 -5.23 -11.13
N GLU A 415 -12.15 -5.46 -12.31
CA GLU A 415 -12.56 -6.79 -12.79
C GLU A 415 -11.71 -7.25 -13.98
N GLY A 416 -11.51 -8.56 -14.07
CA GLY A 416 -11.00 -9.30 -15.20
C GLY A 416 -12.06 -10.12 -15.91
N GLY A 417 -11.60 -11.10 -16.67
CA GLY A 417 -12.40 -11.93 -17.54
C GLY A 417 -12.79 -13.28 -16.96
N LEU A 418 -12.47 -13.65 -15.72
CA LEU A 418 -12.90 -14.94 -15.19
C LEU A 418 -14.44 -15.04 -15.16
N PHE A 419 -14.99 -16.24 -15.35
CA PHE A 419 -16.44 -16.43 -15.40
C PHE A 419 -17.15 -15.81 -14.18
N GLY A 420 -16.66 -16.09 -12.97
CA GLY A 420 -17.24 -15.52 -11.75
C GLY A 420 -17.14 -14.00 -11.64
N GLU A 421 -16.09 -13.38 -12.17
CA GLU A 421 -16.00 -11.92 -12.25
C GLU A 421 -17.04 -11.36 -13.22
N ARG A 422 -17.23 -12.01 -14.37
CA ARG A 422 -18.23 -11.60 -15.36
C ARG A 422 -19.65 -11.73 -14.80
N GLU A 423 -19.94 -12.83 -14.12
CA GLU A 423 -21.22 -13.04 -13.46
C GLU A 423 -21.40 -12.21 -12.17
N GLY A 424 -20.40 -11.43 -11.75
CA GLY A 424 -20.51 -10.52 -10.60
C GLY A 424 -20.47 -11.21 -9.24
N TRP A 425 -19.90 -12.41 -9.14
CA TRP A 425 -19.87 -13.22 -7.92
C TRP A 425 -19.05 -12.59 -6.78
N HIS A 426 -18.16 -11.64 -7.10
CA HIS A 426 -17.42 -10.85 -6.12
C HIS A 426 -18.24 -9.75 -5.43
N LEU A 427 -19.43 -9.42 -5.96
CA LEU A 427 -20.22 -8.28 -5.51
C LEU A 427 -21.02 -8.61 -4.24
N PRO A 428 -21.18 -7.65 -3.31
CA PRO A 428 -22.03 -7.82 -2.15
C PRO A 428 -23.47 -8.19 -2.53
N GLY A 429 -24.06 -9.15 -1.82
CA GLY A 429 -25.46 -9.53 -2.01
C GLY A 429 -25.73 -10.47 -3.20
N PHE A 430 -24.69 -10.99 -3.87
CA PHE A 430 -24.86 -12.11 -4.81
C PHE A 430 -25.37 -13.36 -4.06
N ASP A 431 -26.38 -14.05 -4.61
CA ASP A 431 -26.98 -15.22 -3.98
C ASP A 431 -26.17 -16.49 -4.24
N THR A 432 -25.48 -16.96 -3.21
CA THR A 432 -24.68 -18.20 -3.22
C THR A 432 -25.40 -19.39 -2.60
N SER A 433 -26.72 -19.30 -2.36
CA SER A 433 -27.48 -20.36 -1.68
C SER A 433 -27.49 -21.70 -2.42
N SER A 434 -27.32 -21.68 -3.75
CA SER A 434 -27.25 -22.87 -4.60
C SER A 434 -25.84 -23.48 -4.72
N TRP A 435 -24.82 -22.82 -4.17
CA TRP A 435 -23.43 -23.22 -4.31
C TRP A 435 -23.03 -24.32 -3.31
N GLU A 436 -21.95 -25.03 -3.64
CA GLU A 436 -21.36 -26.06 -2.79
C GLU A 436 -20.80 -25.44 -1.50
N ASP A 437 -21.00 -26.09 -0.36
CA ASP A 437 -20.27 -25.79 0.87
C ASP A 437 -18.85 -26.37 0.78
N ARG A 438 -17.85 -25.49 0.68
CA ARG A 438 -16.45 -25.92 0.54
C ARG A 438 -15.50 -24.85 1.05
N ASP A 439 -14.69 -25.22 2.04
CA ASP A 439 -13.66 -24.33 2.58
C ASP A 439 -12.58 -24.02 1.53
N LEU A 440 -12.10 -22.78 1.54
CA LEU A 440 -10.98 -22.34 0.69
C LEU A 440 -9.74 -23.23 0.85
N SER A 441 -9.49 -23.71 2.07
CA SER A 441 -8.38 -24.63 2.40
C SER A 441 -8.50 -26.02 1.77
N SER A 442 -9.67 -26.36 1.22
CA SER A 442 -9.88 -27.60 0.45
C SER A 442 -9.48 -27.44 -1.03
N GLY A 443 -9.16 -26.22 -1.49
CA GLY A 443 -8.76 -25.95 -2.87
C GLY A 443 -9.83 -26.37 -3.89
N LEU A 444 -9.43 -26.59 -5.15
CA LEU A 444 -10.36 -27.08 -6.18
C LEU A 444 -10.71 -28.57 -5.99
N PRO A 445 -11.89 -29.01 -6.44
CA PRO A 445 -12.24 -30.43 -6.45
C PRO A 445 -11.27 -31.24 -7.32
N ASN A 446 -11.13 -32.52 -7.01
CA ASN A 446 -10.36 -33.51 -7.79
C ASN A 446 -8.87 -33.22 -8.02
N ALA A 447 -8.29 -32.20 -7.37
CA ALA A 447 -6.88 -31.82 -7.54
C ALA A 447 -6.50 -31.55 -9.01
N THR A 448 -7.39 -30.87 -9.74
CA THR A 448 -7.18 -30.51 -11.15
C THR A 448 -6.88 -29.02 -11.31
N ALA A 449 -6.12 -28.68 -12.35
CA ALA A 449 -5.94 -27.30 -12.79
C ALA A 449 -7.29 -26.69 -13.18
N GLY A 450 -7.46 -25.40 -12.92
CA GLY A 450 -8.73 -24.71 -13.18
C GLY A 450 -8.88 -23.44 -12.35
N VAL A 451 -10.07 -22.85 -12.38
CA VAL A 451 -10.39 -21.66 -11.59
C VAL A 451 -11.69 -21.89 -10.85
N GLY A 452 -11.67 -21.64 -9.54
CA GLY A 452 -12.85 -21.67 -8.69
C GLY A 452 -13.07 -20.33 -8.01
N PHE A 453 -14.31 -20.09 -7.60
CA PHE A 453 -14.68 -18.89 -6.85
C PHE A 453 -15.16 -19.30 -5.46
N PHE A 454 -14.55 -18.74 -4.43
CA PHE A 454 -14.92 -18.96 -3.04
C PHE A 454 -15.51 -17.68 -2.47
N VAL A 455 -16.70 -17.73 -1.87
CA VAL A 455 -17.37 -16.55 -1.29
C VAL A 455 -17.78 -16.85 0.14
N THR A 456 -17.53 -15.91 1.04
CA THR A 456 -18.04 -15.92 2.41
C THR A 456 -18.47 -14.51 2.85
N THR A 457 -19.20 -14.44 3.96
CA THR A 457 -19.57 -13.18 4.61
C THR A 457 -19.25 -13.22 6.10
N PHE A 458 -18.95 -12.07 6.69
CA PHE A 458 -18.77 -11.92 8.13
C PHE A 458 -19.18 -10.52 8.59
N ASP A 459 -19.54 -10.39 9.85
CA ASP A 459 -19.88 -9.12 10.46
C ASP A 459 -18.68 -8.52 11.21
N LEU A 460 -18.50 -7.21 11.08
CA LEU A 460 -17.58 -6.45 11.94
C LEU A 460 -18.35 -5.53 12.86
N THR A 461 -17.77 -5.31 14.03
CA THR A 461 -18.24 -4.30 15.00
C THR A 461 -17.03 -3.59 15.57
N VAL A 462 -16.72 -2.42 15.02
CA VAL A 462 -15.63 -1.56 15.44
C VAL A 462 -16.22 -0.31 16.11
N PRO A 463 -15.88 -0.03 17.38
CA PRO A 463 -16.34 1.17 18.06
C PRO A 463 -15.98 2.45 17.30
N SER A 464 -16.82 3.48 17.40
CA SER A 464 -16.51 4.78 16.83
C SER A 464 -15.32 5.43 17.54
N GLY A 465 -14.57 6.27 16.82
CA GLY A 465 -13.49 7.08 17.40
C GLY A 465 -12.15 6.36 17.48
N VAL A 466 -11.97 5.25 16.75
CA VAL A 466 -10.68 4.57 16.60
C VAL A 466 -10.36 4.31 15.13
N ASP A 467 -9.09 4.34 14.78
CA ASP A 467 -8.52 3.80 13.55
C ASP A 467 -8.09 2.35 13.81
N ALA A 468 -8.89 1.40 13.36
CA ALA A 468 -8.60 -0.04 13.44
C ALA A 468 -8.09 -0.54 12.08
N ARG A 469 -6.87 -1.03 12.03
CA ARG A 469 -6.22 -1.47 10.78
C ARG A 469 -6.39 -2.96 10.61
N PHE A 470 -6.98 -3.37 9.49
CA PHE A 470 -7.18 -4.77 9.18
C PHE A 470 -6.38 -5.21 7.96
N SER A 471 -6.02 -6.49 7.94
CA SER A 471 -5.44 -7.13 6.76
C SER A 471 -5.99 -8.54 6.54
N PHE A 472 -5.99 -8.94 5.29
CA PHE A 472 -6.23 -10.32 4.88
C PHE A 472 -4.89 -11.01 4.64
N ASN A 473 -4.67 -12.12 5.33
CA ASN A 473 -3.39 -12.83 5.37
C ASN A 473 -3.54 -14.20 4.74
N PHE A 474 -2.82 -14.43 3.63
CA PHE A 474 -2.73 -15.72 2.97
C PHE A 474 -1.66 -16.61 3.61
N ASP A 475 -1.89 -17.92 3.63
CA ASP A 475 -0.89 -18.95 3.95
C ASP A 475 -0.11 -18.71 5.25
N SER A 476 -0.79 -18.19 6.28
CA SER A 476 -0.18 -17.82 7.56
C SER A 476 1.04 -16.88 7.41
N ASN A 477 0.98 -15.96 6.44
CA ASN A 477 2.05 -15.01 6.09
C ASN A 477 3.35 -15.65 5.55
N THR A 478 3.26 -16.82 4.92
CA THR A 478 4.43 -17.51 4.33
C THR A 478 4.78 -16.93 2.94
N ASN A 479 5.88 -16.16 2.85
CA ASN A 479 6.23 -15.33 1.68
C ASN A 479 6.24 -16.05 0.31
N SER A 480 6.77 -17.29 0.24
CA SER A 480 6.59 -18.18 -0.91
C SER A 480 6.26 -19.56 -0.37
N THR A 481 5.23 -20.17 -0.92
CA THR A 481 4.93 -21.58 -0.67
C THR A 481 5.53 -22.46 -1.77
N ASP A 482 6.12 -21.87 -2.82
CA ASP A 482 6.49 -22.52 -4.08
C ASP A 482 5.32 -23.28 -4.74
N VAL A 483 4.08 -23.00 -4.30
CA VAL A 483 2.86 -23.65 -4.78
C VAL A 483 2.29 -22.87 -5.96
N PRO A 484 2.12 -23.47 -7.15
CA PRO A 484 1.69 -22.77 -8.36
C PRO A 484 0.18 -22.53 -8.37
N TYR A 485 -0.26 -21.59 -7.54
CA TYR A 485 -1.61 -21.05 -7.58
C TYR A 485 -1.60 -19.52 -7.69
N ARG A 486 -2.70 -18.95 -8.17
CA ARG A 486 -3.00 -17.51 -8.07
C ARG A 486 -4.31 -17.30 -7.36
N ALA A 487 -4.42 -16.23 -6.58
CA ALA A 487 -5.67 -15.85 -5.94
C ALA A 487 -5.92 -14.35 -6.08
N TYR A 488 -7.14 -13.99 -6.47
CA TYR A 488 -7.63 -12.61 -6.49
C TYR A 488 -8.57 -12.41 -5.33
N LEU A 489 -8.19 -11.52 -4.41
CA LEU A 489 -8.96 -11.18 -3.23
C LEU A 489 -9.89 -10.01 -3.54
N PHE A 490 -11.18 -10.24 -3.39
CA PHE A 490 -12.20 -9.20 -3.43
C PHE A 490 -12.80 -8.99 -2.04
N VAL A 491 -12.91 -7.73 -1.61
CA VAL A 491 -13.57 -7.34 -0.36
C VAL A 491 -14.65 -6.32 -0.69
N ASN A 492 -15.90 -6.68 -0.41
CA ASN A 492 -17.08 -5.91 -0.81
C ASN A 492 -17.05 -5.51 -2.30
N GLY A 493 -16.62 -6.43 -3.16
CA GLY A 493 -16.48 -6.23 -4.61
C GLY A 493 -15.21 -5.49 -5.08
N TRP A 494 -14.41 -4.90 -4.18
CA TRP A 494 -13.14 -4.27 -4.55
C TRP A 494 -12.02 -5.30 -4.64
N MET A 495 -11.29 -5.36 -5.74
CA MET A 495 -10.10 -6.20 -5.86
C MET A 495 -8.97 -5.59 -5.01
N MET A 496 -8.69 -6.22 -3.87
CA MET A 496 -7.77 -5.74 -2.83
C MET A 496 -6.45 -6.51 -2.78
N GLY A 497 -6.27 -7.50 -3.64
CA GLY A 497 -5.03 -8.25 -3.65
C GLY A 497 -4.96 -9.29 -4.75
N LYS A 498 -3.73 -9.48 -5.23
CA LYS A 498 -3.36 -10.58 -6.12
C LYS A 498 -2.22 -11.36 -5.49
N ARG A 499 -2.51 -12.57 -5.04
CA ARG A 499 -1.54 -13.50 -4.44
C ARG A 499 -1.02 -14.43 -5.53
N VAL A 500 0.30 -14.50 -5.69
CA VAL A 500 0.98 -15.43 -6.59
C VAL A 500 1.77 -16.43 -5.75
N GLY A 501 1.17 -17.61 -5.52
CA GLY A 501 1.60 -18.65 -4.58
C GLY A 501 3.09 -18.97 -4.62
N ASN A 502 3.57 -19.23 -5.84
CA ASN A 502 4.90 -19.68 -6.20
C ASN A 502 5.92 -18.56 -6.47
N LEU A 503 5.57 -17.31 -6.16
CA LEU A 503 6.45 -16.16 -6.38
C LEU A 503 6.51 -15.22 -5.18
N GLY A 504 5.35 -14.80 -4.65
CA GLY A 504 5.28 -13.82 -3.56
C GLY A 504 5.76 -12.43 -3.96
N PRO A 505 6.32 -11.62 -3.02
CA PRO A 505 6.46 -11.90 -1.59
C PRO A 505 5.20 -11.57 -0.78
N GLN A 506 4.23 -10.87 -1.39
CA GLN A 506 3.10 -10.33 -0.64
C GLN A 506 2.12 -11.42 -0.21
N THR A 507 1.94 -11.55 1.10
CA THR A 507 1.01 -12.47 1.76
C THR A 507 -0.03 -11.76 2.62
N LYS A 508 0.28 -10.52 3.01
CA LYS A 508 -0.57 -9.64 3.81
C LYS A 508 -1.13 -8.51 2.95
N PHE A 509 -2.45 -8.38 2.92
CA PHE A 509 -3.18 -7.41 2.12
C PHE A 509 -4.01 -6.51 3.03
N PRO A 510 -3.51 -5.31 3.38
CA PRO A 510 -4.24 -4.35 4.20
C PRO A 510 -5.51 -3.86 3.49
N VAL A 511 -6.62 -3.81 4.22
CA VAL A 511 -7.89 -3.27 3.71
C VAL A 511 -8.45 -2.31 4.75
N HIS A 512 -8.69 -1.08 4.33
CA HIS A 512 -9.09 0.01 5.22
C HIS A 512 -10.62 0.13 5.36
N GLN A 513 -11.05 0.86 6.39
CA GLN A 513 -12.44 1.30 6.54
C GLN A 513 -12.90 2.04 5.28
N GLY A 514 -14.17 1.88 4.91
CA GLY A 514 -14.74 2.45 3.68
C GLY A 514 -14.78 1.44 2.55
N ILE A 515 -13.82 0.51 2.51
CA ILE A 515 -13.97 -0.76 1.78
C ILE A 515 -14.56 -1.79 2.74
N LEU A 516 -13.92 -2.00 3.89
CA LEU A 516 -14.55 -2.74 4.99
C LEU A 516 -15.66 -1.90 5.64
N GLU A 517 -16.80 -2.55 5.84
CA GLU A 517 -17.90 -2.07 6.65
C GLU A 517 -17.66 -2.45 8.11
N PHE A 518 -17.16 -1.48 8.88
CA PHE A 518 -16.78 -1.68 10.28
C PHE A 518 -17.94 -1.98 11.23
N ASN A 519 -19.16 -1.65 10.82
CA ASN A 519 -20.38 -1.89 11.59
C ASN A 519 -21.46 -2.47 10.66
N GLY A 520 -21.17 -3.63 10.10
CA GLY A 520 -22.05 -4.32 9.15
C GLY A 520 -21.43 -5.58 8.56
N THR A 521 -22.16 -6.16 7.62
CA THR A 521 -21.76 -7.38 6.91
C THR A 521 -20.80 -7.06 5.77
N ASN A 522 -19.72 -7.82 5.71
CA ASN A 522 -18.71 -7.76 4.67
C ASN A 522 -18.76 -9.04 3.83
N THR A 523 -18.67 -8.91 2.51
CA THR A 523 -18.50 -10.02 1.57
C THR A 523 -17.05 -10.15 1.19
N VAL A 524 -16.50 -11.35 1.28
CA VAL A 524 -15.16 -11.67 0.76
C VAL A 524 -15.29 -12.73 -0.29
N ALA A 525 -14.67 -12.48 -1.44
CA ALA A 525 -14.56 -13.46 -2.49
C ALA A 525 -13.11 -13.69 -2.89
N VAL A 526 -12.79 -14.93 -3.22
CA VAL A 526 -11.46 -15.34 -3.68
C VAL A 526 -11.64 -16.09 -5.00
N ALA A 527 -11.17 -15.49 -6.09
CA ALA A 527 -11.00 -16.21 -7.35
C ALA A 527 -9.69 -17.00 -7.25
N PHE A 528 -9.78 -18.31 -7.07
CA PHE A 528 -8.66 -19.21 -6.85
C PHE A 528 -8.34 -19.99 -8.13
N TRP A 529 -7.14 -19.79 -8.65
CA TRP A 529 -6.64 -20.44 -9.86
C TRP A 529 -5.54 -21.44 -9.49
N ALA A 530 -5.85 -22.73 -9.64
CA ALA A 530 -4.88 -23.82 -9.57
C ALA A 530 -4.20 -23.97 -10.93
N MET A 531 -2.88 -23.81 -10.99
CA MET A 531 -2.15 -23.78 -12.27
C MET A 531 -1.60 -25.15 -12.70
N GLU A 532 -1.81 -26.21 -11.91
CA GLU A 532 -1.37 -27.58 -12.20
C GLU A 532 -2.40 -28.58 -11.66
N ASP A 533 -2.39 -29.81 -12.18
CA ASP A 533 -3.15 -30.95 -11.65
C ASP A 533 -2.53 -31.46 -10.35
N ALA A 534 -2.75 -30.70 -9.27
CA ALA A 534 -2.33 -31.04 -7.93
C ALA A 534 -3.28 -30.48 -6.85
N GLU A 535 -3.17 -31.04 -5.65
CA GLU A 535 -3.94 -30.56 -4.49
C GLU A 535 -3.25 -29.32 -3.91
N PHE A 536 -3.99 -28.21 -3.84
CA PHE A 536 -3.53 -26.95 -3.25
C PHE A 536 -4.45 -26.51 -2.11
N LYS A 537 -3.88 -26.01 -1.02
CA LYS A 537 -4.61 -25.70 0.22
C LYS A 537 -4.37 -24.25 0.65
N PRO A 538 -4.83 -23.26 -0.14
CA PRO A 538 -4.68 -21.86 0.25
C PRO A 538 -5.45 -21.58 1.53
N THR A 539 -4.90 -20.74 2.41
CA THR A 539 -5.64 -20.26 3.59
C THR A 539 -5.76 -18.76 3.55
N LEU A 540 -6.84 -18.22 4.13
CA LEU A 540 -7.07 -16.79 4.28
C LEU A 540 -7.59 -16.50 5.68
N SER A 541 -6.99 -15.53 6.35
CA SER A 541 -7.45 -15.06 7.66
C SER A 541 -7.56 -13.54 7.68
N LEU A 542 -8.55 -13.04 8.41
CA LEU A 542 -8.61 -11.63 8.77
C LEU A 542 -7.76 -11.40 10.02
N ALA A 543 -6.99 -10.33 10.04
CA ALA A 543 -6.19 -9.92 11.20
C ALA A 543 -6.44 -8.46 11.52
N LEU A 544 -6.45 -8.15 12.82
CA LEU A 544 -6.36 -6.79 13.34
C LEU A 544 -4.87 -6.48 13.60
N ASP A 545 -4.37 -5.49 12.90
CA ASP A 545 -2.95 -5.11 12.91
C ASP A 545 -2.62 -4.10 14.00
N GLU A 546 -3.47 -3.09 14.16
CA GLU A 546 -3.27 -1.98 15.09
C GLU A 546 -4.61 -1.32 15.39
N VAL A 547 -4.76 -0.80 16.61
CA VAL A 547 -5.88 0.07 17.01
C VAL A 547 -5.30 1.34 17.59
N VAL A 548 -5.70 2.46 17.01
CA VAL A 548 -5.30 3.80 17.45
C VAL A 548 -6.55 4.57 17.83
N SER A 549 -6.57 5.19 19.01
CA SER A 549 -7.68 6.06 19.41
C SER A 549 -7.56 7.43 18.75
N GLY A 550 -8.68 7.95 18.28
CA GLY A 550 -8.86 9.36 17.94
C GLY A 550 -8.60 9.76 16.49
N GLY A 551 -8.78 11.07 16.24
CA GLY A 551 -8.26 11.80 15.08
C GLY A 551 -8.90 11.55 13.71
N VAL A 552 -9.55 10.41 13.50
CA VAL A 552 -10.17 10.06 12.23
C VAL A 552 -11.65 10.43 12.27
N GLY A 553 -12.08 11.24 11.30
CA GLY A 553 -13.49 11.59 11.11
C GLY A 553 -14.32 10.38 10.65
N PRO A 554 -15.65 10.52 10.51
CA PRO A 554 -16.47 9.45 9.97
C PRO A 554 -16.01 9.08 8.56
N VAL A 555 -15.87 7.77 8.31
CA VAL A 555 -15.53 7.23 7.00
C VAL A 555 -16.79 6.62 6.39
N SER A 556 -17.17 7.09 5.20
CA SER A 556 -18.25 6.51 4.42
C SER A 556 -17.72 5.40 3.52
N SER A 557 -18.53 4.37 3.35
CA SER A 557 -18.27 3.31 2.39
C SER A 557 -19.14 3.48 1.13
N ASN A 558 -18.62 3.03 -0.01
CA ASN A 558 -19.38 2.99 -1.26
C ASN A 558 -19.10 1.66 -1.95
N ASN A 559 -19.90 0.65 -1.62
CA ASN A 559 -19.74 -0.73 -2.05
C ASN A 559 -20.98 -1.18 -2.84
N PRO A 560 -21.16 -0.77 -4.11
CA PRO A 560 -22.34 -1.13 -4.87
C PRO A 560 -22.56 -2.64 -4.91
N THR A 561 -23.78 -3.05 -4.65
CA THR A 561 -24.21 -4.44 -4.56
C THR A 561 -24.40 -5.09 -5.94
N PHE A 562 -24.54 -6.40 -5.96
CA PHE A 562 -24.89 -7.15 -7.17
C PHE A 562 -26.16 -6.60 -7.83
N ALA A 563 -27.21 -6.34 -7.06
CA ALA A 563 -28.47 -5.80 -7.56
C ALA A 563 -28.35 -4.37 -8.10
N GLU A 564 -27.42 -3.55 -7.61
CA GLU A 564 -27.23 -2.20 -8.16
C GLU A 564 -26.49 -2.20 -9.50
N LEU A 565 -25.68 -3.24 -9.78
CA LEU A 565 -24.80 -3.27 -10.94
C LEU A 565 -25.19 -4.28 -12.03
N ARG A 566 -25.87 -5.37 -11.67
CA ARG A 566 -26.02 -6.56 -12.53
C ARG A 566 -27.44 -7.08 -12.68
N SER A 567 -28.41 -6.58 -11.92
CA SER A 567 -29.83 -7.01 -12.03
C SER A 567 -30.59 -6.32 -13.15
#